data_AF-A0A937B5F4-F1
#
_entry.id   AF-A0A937B5F4-F1
#
_cell.length_a   1.000
_cell.length_b   1.000
_cell.length_c   1.000
_cell.angle_alpha   90.00
_cell.angle_beta   90.00
_cell.angle_gamma   90.00
#
_symmetry.space_group_name_H-M   'P 1'
#
loop_
_entity.id
_entity.type
_entity.pdbx_description
1 polymer ?
#
loop_
_entity_poly.entity_id
_entity_poly.type
_entity_poly.pdbx_seq_one_letter_code
_entity_poly.pdbx_strand_id
1 'polypeptide(L)' 'MARLPYLEADQVAPEYRDMLARNTNLHKLLVNSPDMARAFNGMGGYIRFKSKLDPRLRELAILQVGWLEKSEYE' A
#
# COMPACT_ATOMS: atom_id res chain seq x y z
N MET A 1 2.00 -12.42 10.36
CA MET A 1 1.52 -11.29 11.20
C MET A 1 2.45 -10.08 11.05
N ALA A 2 1.90 -8.87 11.15
CA ALA A 2 2.68 -7.63 11.10
C ALA A 2 3.67 -7.53 12.26
N ARG A 3 4.90 -7.07 11.96
CA ARG A 3 5.97 -6.87 12.94
C ARG A 3 5.96 -5.46 13.55
N LEU A 4 5.21 -4.54 12.95
CA LEU A 4 4.99 -3.17 13.41
C LEU A 4 3.50 -2.98 13.70
N PRO A 5 3.14 -2.02 14.58
CA PRO A 5 1.75 -1.72 14.87
C PRO A 5 1.03 -1.17 13.63
N TYR A 6 -0.26 -1.46 13.53
CA TYR A 6 -1.15 -0.75 12.62
C TYR A 6 -1.58 0.55 13.28
N LEU A 7 -1.25 1.68 12.67
CA LEU A 7 -1.59 3.00 13.20
C LEU A 7 -2.95 3.48 12.67
N GLU A 8 -3.78 4.01 13.57
CA GLU A 8 -5.01 4.73 13.26
C GLU A 8 -4.72 6.24 13.07
N ALA A 9 -5.68 6.97 12.49
CA ALA A 9 -5.48 8.37 12.12
C ALA A 9 -5.17 9.30 13.30
N ASP A 10 -5.73 9.04 14.48
CA ASP A 10 -5.47 9.80 15.71
C ASP A 10 -4.08 9.56 16.30
N GLN A 11 -3.43 8.45 15.92
CA GLN A 11 -2.05 8.11 16.29
C GLN A 11 -1.00 8.68 15.33
N VAL A 12 -1.44 9.33 14.25
CA VAL A 12 -0.57 9.90 13.21
C VAL A 12 -0.67 11.43 13.22
N ALA A 13 0.48 12.09 13.01
CA ALA A 13 0.56 13.54 12.89
C ALA A 13 -0.40 14.06 11.78
N PRO A 14 -1.13 15.17 11.99
CA PRO A 14 -2.17 15.63 11.07
C PRO A 14 -1.75 15.72 9.60
N GLU A 15 -0.52 16.13 9.33
CA GLU A 15 0.08 16.31 7.99
C GLU A 15 0.33 15.02 7.20
N TYR A 16 0.22 13.85 7.87
CA TYR A 16 0.42 12.53 7.27
C TYR A 16 -0.84 11.66 7.27
N ARG A 17 -1.96 12.15 7.82
CA ARG A 17 -3.23 11.41 7.86
C ARG A 17 -3.81 11.14 6.48
N ASP A 18 -3.43 11.93 5.48
CA ASP A 18 -3.77 11.71 4.07
C ASP A 18 -3.30 10.34 3.56
N MET A 19 -2.21 9.81 4.11
CA MET A 19 -1.68 8.49 3.75
C MET A 19 -2.60 7.33 4.15
N LEU A 20 -3.52 7.58 5.09
CA LEU A 20 -4.53 6.62 5.55
C LEU A 20 -5.86 6.74 4.80
N ALA A 21 -5.96 7.58 3.76
CA ALA A 21 -7.18 7.73 2.95
C ALA A 21 -7.70 6.38 2.44
N ARG A 22 -6.79 5.44 2.14
CA ARG A 22 -7.13 4.01 1.98
C ARG A 22 -6.87 3.30 3.30
N ASN A 23 -7.95 2.97 4.00
CA ASN A 23 -7.89 2.35 5.31
C ASN A 23 -7.62 0.83 5.23
N THR A 24 -6.45 0.42 4.72
CA THR A 24 -6.03 -0.99 4.66
C THR A 24 -4.85 -1.26 5.58
N ASN A 25 -4.64 -2.53 5.96
CA ASN A 25 -3.52 -2.94 6.80
C ASN A 25 -2.16 -2.49 6.23
N LEU A 26 -1.98 -2.52 4.90
CA LEU A 26 -0.77 -1.98 4.26
C LEU A 26 -0.55 -0.50 4.59
N HIS A 27 -1.55 0.35 4.45
CA HIS A 27 -1.39 1.80 4.70
C HIS A 27 -1.18 2.10 6.18
N LYS A 28 -1.92 1.40 7.07
CA LYS A 28 -1.72 1.48 8.52
C LYS A 28 -0.33 1.03 8.96
N LEU A 29 0.28 0.10 8.24
CA LEU A 29 1.64 -0.36 8.51
C LEU A 29 2.68 0.60 7.96
N LEU A 30 2.55 1.05 6.70
CA LEU A 30 3.54 1.90 6.04
C LEU A 30 3.66 3.27 6.70
N VAL A 31 2.57 3.82 7.26
CA VAL A 31 2.59 5.14 7.91
C VAL A 31 3.45 5.19 9.19
N ASN A 32 3.98 4.04 9.67
CA ASN A 32 5.09 4.03 10.63
C ASN A 32 6.35 4.73 10.07
N SER A 33 6.45 4.91 8.75
CA SER A 33 7.46 5.72 8.06
C SER A 33 6.77 6.62 7.01
N PRO A 34 6.31 7.83 7.39
CA PRO A 34 5.47 8.67 6.54
C PRO A 34 6.07 9.03 5.17
N ASP A 35 7.35 9.43 5.13
CA ASP A 35 8.00 9.81 3.87
C ASP A 35 8.09 8.62 2.89
N MET A 36 8.36 7.43 3.41
CA MET A 36 8.35 6.20 2.62
C MET A 36 6.94 5.85 2.17
N ALA A 37 5.93 5.95 3.04
CA ALA A 37 4.53 5.71 2.69
C ALA A 37 4.05 6.65 1.57
N ARG A 38 4.47 7.93 1.59
CA ARG A 38 4.18 8.89 0.52
C ARG A 38 4.79 8.48 -0.82
N ALA A 39 6.07 8.11 -0.82
CA ALA A 39 6.74 7.65 -2.03
C ALA A 39 6.11 6.35 -2.58
N PHE A 40 5.81 5.40 -1.69
CA PHE A 40 5.16 4.14 -2.03
C PHE A 40 3.77 4.36 -2.64
N ASN A 41 2.93 5.20 -2.01
CA ASN A 41 1.59 5.51 -2.50
C ASN A 41 1.63 6.16 -3.89
N GLY A 42 2.61 7.03 -4.14
CA GLY A 42 2.83 7.62 -5.46
C GLY A 42 3.12 6.58 -6.53
N MET A 43 4.07 5.67 -6.27
CA MET A 43 4.44 4.60 -7.19
C MET A 43 3.30 3.59 -7.39
N GLY A 44 2.72 3.10 -6.30
CA GLY A 44 1.62 2.14 -6.32
C GLY A 44 0.38 2.69 -7.02
N GLY A 45 0.05 3.96 -6.81
CA GLY A 45 -1.03 4.66 -7.51
C GLY A 45 -0.77 4.77 -9.02
N TYR A 46 0.47 5.07 -9.43
CA TYR A 46 0.82 5.08 -10.86
C TYR A 46 0.66 3.69 -11.48
N ILE A 47 1.23 2.65 -10.85
CA ILE A 47 1.13 1.27 -11.33
C ILE A 47 -0.34 0.89 -11.47
N ARG A 48 -1.17 1.11 -10.44
CA ARG A 48 -2.58 0.69 -10.40
C ARG A 48 -3.54 1.48 -11.28
N PHE A 49 -3.29 2.75 -11.56
CA PHE A 49 -4.31 3.60 -12.20
C PHE A 49 -3.82 4.42 -13.40
N LYS A 50 -2.50 4.65 -13.53
CA LYS A 50 -1.94 5.51 -14.58
C LYS A 50 -1.10 4.77 -15.60
N SER A 51 -0.70 3.52 -15.32
CA SER A 51 0.04 2.70 -16.27
C SER A 51 -0.84 2.28 -17.46
N LYS A 52 -0.23 2.12 -18.64
CA LYS A 52 -0.92 1.73 -19.88
C LYS A 52 -1.41 0.28 -19.90
N LEU A 53 -0.97 -0.55 -18.94
CA LEU A 53 -1.37 -1.95 -18.84
C LEU A 53 -2.86 -2.05 -18.53
N ASP A 54 -3.56 -2.98 -19.19
CA ASP A 54 -4.97 -3.26 -18.90
C ASP A 54 -5.18 -3.58 -17.41
N PRO A 55 -6.21 -3.03 -16.75
CA PRO A 55 -6.44 -3.25 -15.33
C PRO A 55 -6.58 -4.71 -14.91
N ARG A 56 -7.18 -5.57 -15.75
CA ARG A 56 -7.32 -7.00 -15.44
C ARG A 56 -5.98 -7.71 -15.54
N LEU A 57 -5.21 -7.44 -16.59
CA LEU A 57 -3.87 -8.02 -16.76
C LEU A 57 -2.92 -7.60 -15.63
N ARG A 58 -3.05 -6.35 -15.18
CA ARG A 58 -2.27 -5.83 -14.04
C ARG A 58 -2.57 -6.60 -12.75
N GLU A 59 -3.85 -6.81 -12.43
CA GLU A 59 -4.22 -7.54 -11.22
C GLU A 59 -3.77 -9.00 -11.28
N LEU A 60 -3.91 -9.65 -12.44
CA LEU A 60 -3.37 -10.99 -12.64
C LEU A 60 -1.86 -11.05 -12.43
N ALA A 61 -1.11 -10.06 -12.88
CA ALA A 61 0.32 -9.98 -12.65
C ALA A 61 0.66 -9.80 -11.16
N ILE A 62 -0.09 -8.96 -10.43
CA ILE A 62 0.08 -8.76 -8.98
C ILE A 62 -0.17 -10.07 -8.23
N LEU A 63 -1.29 -10.75 -8.50
CA LEU A 63 -1.62 -12.03 -7.88
C LEU A 63 -0.60 -13.13 -8.22
N GLN A 64 -0.14 -13.18 -9.47
CA GLN A 64 0.88 -14.14 -9.89
C GLN A 64 2.20 -13.95 -9.13
N VAL A 65 2.61 -12.70 -8.91
CA VAL A 65 3.81 -12.38 -8.09
C VAL A 65 3.55 -12.73 -6.63
N GLY A 66 2.40 -12.36 -6.06
CA GLY A 66 2.01 -12.73 -4.69
C GLY A 66 2.10 -14.24 -4.44
N TRP A 67 1.60 -15.04 -5.38
CA TRP A 67 1.71 -16.50 -5.34
C TRP A 67 3.16 -16.99 -5.40
N LEU A 68 3.97 -16.49 -6.33
CA LEU A 68 5.38 -16.90 -6.49
C LEU A 68 6.22 -16.58 -5.25
N GLU A 69 5.99 -15.42 -4.66
CA GLU A 69 6.66 -14.95 -3.44
C GLU A 69 6.07 -15.57 -2.16
N LYS A 70 5.02 -16.38 -2.28
CA LYS A 70 4.28 -16.99 -1.15
C LYS A 70 3.81 -15.94 -0.14
N SER A 71 3.38 -14.79 -0.64
CA SER A 71 2.81 -13.74 0.17
C SER A 71 1.41 -14.18 0.61
N GLU A 72 1.18 -14.33 1.92
CA GLU A 72 -0.17 -14.59 2.44
C GLU A 72 -1.08 -13.35 2.37
N TYR A 73 -0.48 -12.15 2.26
CA TYR A 73 -1.21 -10.89 2.29
C TYR A 73 -1.66 -10.42 0.90
N GLU A 74 -0.86 -10.72 -0.13
CA GLU A 74 -1.15 -10.36 -1.53
C GLU A 74 -1.86 -11.53 -2.22
#